data_AF-A0A7W5S6L5-F1
#
_entry.id   AF-A0A7W5S6L5-F1
#
_cell.length_a   1.000
_cell.length_b   1.000
_cell.length_c   1.000
_cell.angle_alpha   90.00
_cell.angle_beta   90.00
_cell.angle_gamma   90.00
#
_symmetry.space_group_name_H-M   'P 1'
#
loop_
_entity.id
_entity.type
_entity.pdbx_description
1 polymer ?
#
loop_
_entity_poly.entity_id
_entity_poly.type
_entity_poly.pdbx_seq_one_letter_code
_entity_poly.pdbx_strand_id
1 'polypeptide(L)'
;MDISVAPDRQQWWPGAPTIDLNPQGRTQNKKHRALLPVLPLLDRWLHVEYATYMALKPAERAGRGWLVNHYGRPVQDVDRAWDTMLKKLDMPTAREWRPYVLRHSLATLVRNRGAEKWDLEGFMGHRAGSQTEVYAIGEFPSVVRALESIISEIEKLAPGAMHRNRTGAAKSSTMREDDKM
;
A
#
# COMPACT_ATOMS: atom_id res chain seq x y z
N MET A 1 -4.34 -6.21 6.51
CA MET A 1 -4.18 -5.96 5.05
C MET A 1 -3.56 -7.21 4.45
N ASP A 2 -4.08 -7.71 3.33
CA ASP A 2 -3.82 -9.06 2.82
C ASP A 2 -3.24 -9.00 1.40
N ILE A 3 -2.17 -8.20 1.22
CA ILE A 3 -1.47 -8.05 -0.07
C ILE A 3 -0.23 -8.93 -0.05
N SER A 4 -0.12 -9.82 -1.04
CA SER A 4 1.02 -10.71 -1.23
C SER A 4 1.46 -10.75 -2.69
N VAL A 5 2.78 -10.86 -2.90
CA VAL A 5 3.42 -11.08 -4.20
C VAL A 5 3.66 -12.57 -4.50
N ALA A 6 3.21 -13.46 -3.60
CA ALA A 6 3.36 -14.89 -3.78
C ALA A 6 2.49 -15.37 -4.96
N PRO A 7 3.06 -16.05 -5.98
CA PRO A 7 2.35 -16.44 -7.20
C PRO A 7 1.10 -17.29 -6.98
N ASP A 8 1.08 -18.11 -5.94
CA ASP A 8 -0.06 -18.97 -5.58
C ASP A 8 -1.33 -18.18 -5.23
N ARG A 9 -1.18 -16.92 -4.82
CA ARG A 9 -2.31 -16.04 -4.48
C ARG A 9 -2.87 -15.25 -5.66
N GLN A 10 -2.10 -15.17 -6.76
CA GLN A 10 -2.46 -14.49 -8.02
C GLN A 10 -3.01 -13.07 -7.85
N GLN A 11 -2.59 -12.35 -6.81
CA GLN A 11 -3.08 -10.98 -6.56
C GLN A 11 -2.44 -9.98 -7.51
N TRP A 12 -1.17 -10.16 -7.82
CA TRP A 12 -0.39 -9.26 -8.66
C TRP A 12 0.77 -10.01 -9.31
N TRP A 13 1.20 -9.55 -10.48
CA TRP A 13 2.36 -10.05 -11.22
C TRP A 13 3.26 -8.86 -11.60
N PRO A 14 4.59 -9.04 -11.70
CA PRO A 14 5.50 -7.96 -12.09
C PRO A 14 5.05 -7.26 -13.38
N GLY A 15 4.90 -5.93 -13.32
CA GLY A 15 4.45 -5.09 -14.43
C GLY A 15 2.93 -5.04 -14.65
N ALA A 16 2.12 -5.76 -13.86
CA ALA A 16 0.67 -5.67 -13.96
C ALA A 16 0.18 -4.28 -13.52
N PRO A 17 -0.69 -3.60 -14.31
CA PRO A 17 -1.20 -2.27 -13.99
C PRO A 17 -2.23 -2.28 -12.85
N THR A 18 -2.68 -3.47 -12.44
CA THR A 18 -3.72 -3.66 -11.44
C THR A 18 -3.36 -4.79 -10.46
N ILE A 19 -3.98 -4.76 -9.27
CA ILE A 19 -3.85 -5.74 -8.20
C ILE A 19 -5.22 -6.18 -7.71
N ASP A 20 -5.43 -7.49 -7.56
CA ASP A 20 -6.65 -8.06 -7.01
C ASP A 20 -6.59 -8.15 -5.48
N LEU A 21 -7.47 -7.41 -4.82
CA LEU A 21 -7.61 -7.49 -3.36
C LEU A 21 -8.38 -8.73 -2.90
N ASN A 22 -9.04 -9.45 -3.81
CA ASN A 22 -9.66 -10.75 -3.55
C ASN A 22 -8.78 -11.88 -4.14
N PRO A 23 -7.83 -12.44 -3.37
CA PRO A 23 -6.89 -13.45 -3.89
C PRO A 23 -7.59 -14.69 -4.46
N GLN A 24 -6.88 -15.39 -5.36
CA GLN A 24 -7.36 -16.62 -5.96
C GLN A 24 -7.80 -17.64 -4.89
N GLY A 25 -8.94 -18.29 -5.13
CA GLY A 25 -9.53 -19.26 -4.22
C GLY A 25 -10.33 -18.66 -3.06
N ARG A 26 -10.38 -17.33 -2.92
CA ARG A 26 -11.24 -16.66 -1.94
C ARG A 26 -12.58 -16.30 -2.56
N THR A 27 -13.67 -16.84 -2.01
CA THR A 27 -15.02 -16.40 -2.38
C THR A 27 -15.20 -14.93 -2.03
N GLN A 28 -15.60 -14.13 -3.02
CA GLN A 28 -15.93 -12.72 -2.82
C GLN A 28 -17.11 -12.62 -1.83
N ASN A 29 -16.97 -11.77 -0.81
CA ASN A 29 -18.03 -11.52 0.16
C ASN A 29 -18.65 -10.15 -0.07
N LYS A 30 -19.63 -9.77 0.77
CA LYS A 30 -20.28 -8.45 0.73
C LYS A 30 -19.33 -7.24 0.88
N LYS A 31 -18.03 -7.45 1.11
CA LYS A 31 -17.02 -6.37 1.16
C LYS A 31 -16.52 -5.98 -0.24
N HIS A 32 -16.97 -6.65 -1.30
CA HIS A 32 -16.74 -6.29 -2.72
C HIS A 32 -15.31 -5.80 -2.97
N ARG A 33 -14.31 -6.63 -2.63
CA ARG A 33 -12.91 -6.27 -2.79
C ARG A 33 -12.63 -6.07 -4.28
N ALA A 34 -12.26 -4.85 -4.64
CA ALA A 34 -12.04 -4.45 -6.02
C ALA A 34 -10.65 -4.89 -6.53
N LEU A 35 -10.58 -5.02 -7.85
CA LEU A 35 -9.33 -4.89 -8.59
C LEU A 35 -8.91 -3.42 -8.52
N LEU A 36 -7.70 -3.11 -8.06
CA LEU A 36 -7.22 -1.73 -7.91
C LEU A 36 -6.08 -1.41 -8.89
N PRO A 37 -5.97 -0.16 -9.36
CA PRO A 37 -4.80 0.29 -10.12
C PRO A 37 -3.56 0.32 -9.22
N VAL A 38 -2.43 -0.09 -9.76
CA VAL A 38 -1.13 -0.06 -9.09
C VAL A 38 -0.45 1.26 -9.42
N LEU A 39 -0.51 2.23 -8.50
CA LEU A 39 0.19 3.50 -8.64
C LEU A 39 1.71 3.30 -8.55
N PRO A 40 2.53 4.20 -9.13
CA PRO A 40 4.01 4.06 -9.13
C PRO A 40 4.63 3.85 -7.75
N LEU A 41 4.05 4.47 -6.69
CA LEU A 41 4.51 4.24 -5.33
C LEU A 41 4.32 2.79 -4.88
N LEU A 42 3.12 2.24 -5.09
CA LEU A 42 2.81 0.85 -4.74
C LEU A 42 3.59 -0.12 -5.60
N ASP A 43 3.75 0.18 -6.89
CA ASP A 43 4.53 -0.61 -7.84
C ASP A 43 5.97 -0.83 -7.36
N ARG A 44 6.64 0.25 -6.93
CA ARG A 44 8.01 0.16 -6.37
C ARG A 44 8.06 -0.78 -5.16
N TRP A 45 7.08 -0.73 -4.28
CA TRP A 45 7.05 -1.58 -3.09
C TRP A 45 6.80 -3.05 -3.44
N LEU A 46 5.87 -3.32 -4.38
CA LEU A 46 5.57 -4.66 -4.88
C LEU A 46 6.78 -5.29 -5.57
N HIS A 47 7.48 -4.55 -6.44
CA HIS A 47 8.69 -5.02 -7.11
C HIS A 47 9.81 -5.41 -6.13
N VAL A 48 10.05 -4.58 -5.10
CA VAL A 48 11.09 -4.88 -4.11
C VAL A 48 10.71 -6.09 -3.25
N GLU A 49 9.44 -6.22 -2.85
CA GLU A 49 8.97 -7.41 -2.12
C GLU A 49 9.06 -8.66 -3.00
N TYR A 50 8.68 -8.57 -4.27
CA TYR A 50 8.77 -9.69 -5.22
C TYR A 50 10.21 -10.15 -5.42
N ALA A 51 11.16 -9.22 -5.60
CA ALA A 51 12.58 -9.54 -5.69
C ALA A 51 13.09 -10.22 -4.41
N THR A 52 12.68 -9.72 -3.24
CA THR A 52 13.02 -10.32 -1.94
C THR A 52 12.49 -11.76 -1.84
N TYR A 53 11.24 -11.98 -2.25
CA TYR A 53 10.59 -13.29 -2.24
C TYR A 53 11.23 -14.28 -3.23
N MET A 54 11.56 -13.83 -4.43
CA MET A 54 12.21 -14.65 -5.47
C MET A 54 13.62 -15.09 -5.07
N ALA A 55 14.35 -14.27 -4.31
CA ALA A 55 15.67 -14.61 -3.78
C ALA A 55 15.66 -15.73 -2.73
N LEU A 56 14.51 -16.04 -2.13
CA LEU A 56 14.36 -17.16 -1.19
C LEU A 56 14.45 -18.51 -1.91
N LYS A 57 15.04 -19.50 -1.24
CA LYS A 57 14.98 -20.89 -1.72
C LYS A 57 13.52 -21.36 -1.73
N PRO A 58 13.11 -22.25 -2.65
CA PRO A 58 11.73 -22.74 -2.72
C PRO A 58 11.17 -23.23 -1.37
N ALA A 59 11.97 -23.94 -0.58
CA ALA A 59 11.58 -24.44 0.74
C ALA A 59 11.28 -23.33 1.77
N GLU A 60 11.82 -22.13 1.59
CA GLU A 60 11.71 -21.00 2.54
C GLU A 60 10.56 -20.04 2.17
N ARG A 61 9.97 -20.21 0.98
CA ARG A 61 8.90 -19.35 0.45
C ARG A 61 7.56 -19.55 1.14
N ALA A 62 7.34 -20.71 1.76
CA ALA A 62 6.08 -21.03 2.42
C ALA A 62 5.71 -19.96 3.47
N GLY A 63 4.58 -19.28 3.24
CA GLY A 63 4.09 -18.21 4.11
C GLY A 63 4.91 -16.92 4.07
N ARG A 64 5.55 -16.60 2.94
CA ARG A 64 6.29 -15.35 2.64
C ARG A 64 5.61 -14.54 1.53
N GLY A 65 6.21 -13.41 1.15
CA GLY A 65 5.76 -12.55 0.05
C GLY A 65 4.74 -11.49 0.47
N TRP A 66 4.58 -11.23 1.76
CA TRP A 66 3.61 -10.28 2.29
C TRP A 66 4.12 -8.85 2.23
N LEU A 67 3.36 -7.92 1.64
CA LEU A 67 3.79 -6.52 1.53
C LEU A 67 3.97 -5.85 2.90
N VAL A 68 3.03 -6.11 3.82
CA VAL A 68 3.11 -5.67 5.22
C VAL A 68 3.47 -6.89 6.07
N ASN A 69 4.72 -6.95 6.51
CA ASN A 69 5.27 -8.13 7.15
C ASN A 69 6.20 -7.82 8.34
N HIS A 70 6.36 -8.81 9.21
CA HIS A 70 7.39 -8.87 10.24
C HIS A 70 8.27 -10.09 9.96
N TYR A 71 9.53 -9.85 9.58
CA TYR A 71 10.47 -10.90 9.11
C TYR A 71 9.85 -11.83 8.05
N GLY A 72 9.18 -11.24 7.07
CA GLY A 72 8.54 -11.95 5.96
C GLY A 72 7.25 -12.70 6.32
N ARG A 73 6.78 -12.67 7.58
CA ARG A 73 5.48 -13.21 7.99
C ARG A 73 4.42 -12.11 7.98
N PRO A 74 3.14 -12.42 7.67
CA PRO A 74 2.10 -11.40 7.63
C PRO A 74 1.88 -10.82 9.03
N VAL A 75 1.69 -9.50 9.10
CA VAL A 75 1.26 -8.85 10.33
C VAL A 75 -0.26 -9.02 10.47
N GLN A 76 -0.72 -9.48 11.64
CA GLN A 76 -2.15 -9.68 11.91
C GLN A 76 -2.88 -8.35 12.09
N ASP A 77 -2.23 -7.40 12.75
CA ASP A 77 -2.79 -6.09 13.08
C ASP A 77 -1.69 -5.01 13.12
N VAL A 78 -2.03 -3.82 12.65
CA VAL A 78 -1.16 -2.65 12.59
C VAL A 78 -1.42 -1.65 13.73
N ASP A 79 -2.49 -1.84 14.52
CA ASP A 79 -2.92 -0.88 15.56
C ASP A 79 -1.78 -0.56 16.54
N ARG A 80 -1.02 -1.55 17.01
CA ARG A 80 0.12 -1.31 17.92
C ARG A 80 1.23 -0.46 17.30
N ALA A 81 1.57 -0.71 16.04
CA ALA A 81 2.61 0.06 15.35
C ALA A 81 2.16 1.51 15.13
N TRP A 82 0.89 1.68 14.81
CA TRP A 82 0.24 2.96 14.65
C TRP A 82 0.20 3.77 15.96
N ASP A 83 -0.26 3.18 17.07
CA ASP A 83 -0.30 3.83 18.37
C ASP A 83 1.11 4.25 18.85
N THR A 84 2.11 3.41 18.55
CA THR A 84 3.51 3.73 18.85
C THR A 84 4.00 4.93 18.04
N MET A 85 3.62 5.03 16.77
CA MET A 85 3.93 6.18 15.91
C MET A 85 3.27 7.45 16.45
N LEU A 86 1.97 7.42 16.76
CA LEU A 86 1.25 8.58 17.29
C LEU A 86 1.88 9.11 18.58
N LYS A 87 2.21 8.22 19.54
CA LYS A 87 2.88 8.60 20.78
C LYS A 87 4.24 9.27 20.54
N LYS A 88 5.01 8.80 19.56
CA LYS A 88 6.31 9.38 19.22
C LYS A 88 6.21 10.73 18.52
N LEU A 89 5.08 11.01 17.90
CA LEU A 89 4.78 12.27 17.23
C LEU A 89 3.99 13.24 18.14
N ASP A 90 3.85 12.91 19.43
CA ASP A 90 3.02 13.65 20.38
C ASP A 90 1.59 13.92 19.88
N MET A 91 1.03 12.96 19.13
CA MET A 91 -0.33 13.03 18.59
C MET A 91 -1.32 12.28 19.49
N PRO A 92 -2.62 12.66 19.45
CA PRO A 92 -3.62 11.97 20.27
C PRO A 92 -3.80 10.51 19.85
N THR A 93 -4.01 9.61 20.81
CA THR A 93 -4.22 8.16 20.59
C THR A 93 -5.67 7.75 20.82
N ALA A 94 -6.60 8.70 20.76
CA ALA A 94 -8.02 8.43 20.94
C ALA A 94 -8.60 7.63 19.77
N ARG A 95 -9.83 7.13 19.93
CA ARG A 95 -10.48 6.23 18.95
C ARG A 95 -10.60 6.86 17.56
N GLU A 96 -10.78 8.18 17.46
CA GLU A 96 -10.83 8.88 16.18
C GLU A 96 -9.50 8.89 15.42
N TRP A 97 -8.37 8.66 16.11
CA TRP A 97 -7.04 8.65 15.53
C TRP A 97 -6.58 7.28 15.03
N ARG A 98 -7.47 6.29 14.91
CA ARG A 98 -7.13 4.95 14.38
C ARG A 98 -6.68 5.00 12.91
N PRO A 99 -6.00 3.96 12.39
CA PRO A 99 -5.54 3.91 10.99
C PRO A 99 -6.64 4.21 9.95
N TYR A 100 -7.90 3.93 10.29
CA TYR A 100 -9.07 4.26 9.47
C TYR A 100 -9.14 5.76 9.10
N VAL A 101 -8.59 6.66 9.92
CA VAL A 101 -8.51 8.09 9.63
C VAL A 101 -7.83 8.35 8.29
N LEU A 102 -6.76 7.61 7.96
CA LEU A 102 -6.07 7.76 6.67
C LEU A 102 -6.98 7.44 5.49
N ARG A 103 -7.77 6.37 5.59
CA ARG A 103 -8.73 5.99 4.54
C ARG A 103 -9.80 7.06 4.35
N HIS A 104 -10.33 7.59 5.44
CA HIS A 104 -11.36 8.61 5.40
C HIS A 104 -10.82 9.94 4.85
N SER A 105 -9.67 10.40 5.37
CA SER A 105 -9.00 11.61 4.92
C SER A 105 -8.62 11.53 3.45
N LEU A 106 -8.06 10.41 2.97
CA LEU A 106 -7.73 10.24 1.56
C LEU A 106 -8.97 10.25 0.67
N ALA A 107 -10.07 9.61 1.07
CA ALA A 107 -11.32 9.66 0.30
C ALA A 107 -11.84 11.10 0.16
N THR A 108 -11.81 11.88 1.24
CA THR A 108 -12.18 13.30 1.24
C THR A 108 -11.25 14.13 0.35
N LEU A 109 -9.94 13.94 0.48
CA LEU A 109 -8.93 14.66 -0.32
C LEU A 109 -9.02 14.34 -1.81
N VAL A 110 -9.28 13.09 -2.16
CA VAL A 110 -9.49 12.63 -3.53
C VAL A 110 -10.76 13.24 -4.12
N ARG A 111 -11.85 13.26 -3.34
CA ARG A 111 -13.10 13.90 -3.77
C ARG A 111 -12.93 15.41 -3.98
N ASN A 112 -12.23 16.10 -3.09
CA ASN A 112 -11.96 17.53 -3.19
C ASN A 112 -11.07 17.89 -4.39
N ARG A 113 -10.27 16.94 -4.88
CA ARG A 113 -9.48 17.06 -6.13
C ARG A 113 -10.25 16.66 -7.39
N GLY A 114 -11.57 16.53 -7.29
CA GLY A 114 -12.44 16.33 -8.46
C GLY A 114 -12.62 14.88 -8.88
N ALA A 115 -12.27 13.90 -8.04
CA ALA A 115 -12.60 12.51 -8.34
C ALA A 115 -14.11 12.32 -8.47
N GLU A 116 -14.50 11.59 -9.51
CA GLU A 116 -15.90 11.27 -9.78
C GLU A 116 -16.43 10.32 -8.72
N LYS A 117 -17.72 10.48 -8.39
CA LYS A 117 -18.39 9.64 -7.39
C LYS A 117 -18.25 8.16 -7.73
N TRP A 118 -18.39 7.83 -9.01
CA TRP A 118 -18.30 6.48 -9.53
C TRP A 118 -16.93 5.85 -9.27
N ASP A 119 -15.87 6.50 -9.74
CA ASP A 119 -14.50 6.03 -9.54
C ASP A 119 -14.17 5.85 -8.06
N LEU A 120 -14.59 6.80 -7.21
CA LEU A 120 -14.31 6.74 -5.79
C LEU A 120 -15.05 5.60 -5.09
N GLU A 121 -16.34 5.40 -5.38
CA GLU A 121 -17.12 4.31 -4.79
C GLU A 121 -16.61 2.94 -5.25
N GLY A 122 -16.22 2.81 -6.52
CA GLY A 122 -15.60 1.60 -7.07
C GLY A 122 -14.24 1.31 -6.44
N PHE A 123 -13.34 2.30 -6.40
CA PHE A 123 -12.02 2.19 -5.77
C PHE A 123 -12.11 1.85 -4.27
N MET A 124 -13.11 2.39 -3.58
CA MET A 124 -13.33 2.09 -2.16
C MET A 124 -14.00 0.72 -1.94
N GLY A 125 -14.49 0.03 -2.97
CA GLY A 125 -15.24 -1.23 -2.84
C GLY A 125 -16.60 -1.04 -2.16
N HIS A 126 -17.23 0.14 -2.34
CA HIS A 126 -18.53 0.47 -1.77
C HIS A 126 -19.70 0.06 -2.67
N ARG A 127 -19.43 -0.34 -3.92
CA ARG A 127 -20.46 -0.79 -4.87
C ARG A 127 -20.00 -2.06 -5.60
N ALA A 128 -20.99 -2.84 -6.02
CA ALA A 128 -20.78 -4.02 -6.84
C ALA A 128 -21.01 -3.66 -8.32
N GLY A 129 -20.13 -4.18 -9.17
CA GLY A 129 -20.30 -4.34 -10.62
C GLY A 129 -21.73 -4.36 -11.13
N SER A 130 -22.20 -3.28 -11.76
CA SER A 130 -23.30 -3.32 -12.72
C SER A 130 -22.85 -4.00 -14.03
N GLN A 131 -23.78 -4.43 -14.89
CA GLN A 131 -23.44 -5.15 -16.13
C GLN A 131 -22.51 -4.36 -17.08
N THR A 132 -22.51 -3.02 -16.99
CA THR A 132 -21.63 -2.13 -17.76
C THR A 132 -20.23 -1.97 -17.14
N GLU A 133 -20.00 -2.37 -15.88
CA GLU A 133 -18.68 -2.32 -15.23
C GLU A 133 -17.70 -3.36 -15.77
N VAL A 134 -18.17 -4.37 -16.51
CA VAL A 134 -17.32 -5.41 -17.11
C VAL A 134 -16.26 -4.82 -18.05
N TYR A 135 -16.52 -3.64 -18.64
CA TYR A 135 -15.62 -3.01 -19.61
C TYR A 135 -14.54 -2.10 -19.00
N ALA A 136 -14.61 -1.79 -17.71
CA ALA A 136 -13.68 -0.85 -17.04
C ALA A 136 -13.25 -1.35 -15.65
N ILE A 137 -13.21 -2.67 -15.44
CA ILE A 137 -12.88 -3.26 -14.13
C ILE A 137 -11.48 -2.79 -13.69
N GLY A 138 -11.43 -2.09 -12.56
CA GLY A 138 -10.19 -1.60 -11.96
C GLY A 138 -9.63 -0.32 -12.59
N GLU A 139 -10.36 0.30 -13.52
CA GLU A 139 -10.03 1.62 -14.04
C GLU A 139 -10.75 2.70 -13.23
N PHE A 140 -9.98 3.52 -12.50
CA PHE A 140 -10.49 4.63 -11.70
C PHE A 140 -9.73 5.93 -12.00
N PRO A 141 -9.78 6.43 -13.25
CA PRO A 141 -8.85 7.43 -13.75
C PRO A 141 -8.90 8.75 -12.97
N SER A 142 -10.08 9.19 -12.50
CA SER A 142 -10.19 10.42 -11.70
C SER A 142 -9.62 10.25 -10.29
N VAL A 143 -9.71 9.05 -9.71
CA VAL A 143 -9.09 8.72 -8.42
C VAL A 143 -7.57 8.62 -8.56
N VAL A 144 -7.07 7.96 -9.62
CA VAL A 144 -5.63 7.82 -9.89
C VAL A 144 -4.98 9.20 -10.02
N ARG A 145 -5.54 10.08 -10.86
CA ARG A 145 -5.03 11.47 -11.00
C ARG A 145 -4.98 12.22 -9.67
N ALA A 146 -6.03 12.10 -8.86
CA ALA A 146 -6.09 12.77 -7.56
C ALA A 146 -5.06 12.20 -6.56
N LEU A 147 -4.88 10.88 -6.52
CA LEU A 147 -3.88 10.21 -5.68
C LEU A 147 -2.45 10.55 -6.11
N GLU A 148 -2.17 10.59 -7.42
CA GLU A 148 -0.86 11.01 -7.94
C GLU A 148 -0.53 12.45 -7.56
N SER A 149 -1.51 13.36 -7.62
CA SER A 149 -1.36 14.74 -7.13
C SER A 149 -1.07 14.77 -5.62
N ILE A 150 -1.79 13.99 -4.80
CA ILE A 150 -1.55 13.90 -3.35
C ILE A 150 -0.14 13.39 -3.06
N ILE A 151 0.26 12.29 -3.69
CA ILE A 151 1.59 11.69 -3.51
C ILE A 151 2.66 12.69 -3.92
N SER A 152 2.48 13.40 -5.03
CA SER A 152 3.43 14.42 -5.49
C SER A 152 3.55 15.58 -4.50
N GLU A 153 2.46 16.00 -3.85
CA GLU A 153 2.49 17.03 -2.81
C GLU A 153 3.20 16.54 -1.54
N ILE A 154 2.92 15.30 -1.09
CA ILE A 154 3.61 14.70 0.06
C ILE A 154 5.11 14.62 -0.22
N GLU A 155 5.51 14.17 -1.41
CA GLU A 155 6.92 14.09 -1.79
C GLU A 155 7.60 15.46 -1.82
N LYS A 156 6.89 16.53 -2.21
CA LYS A 156 7.42 17.91 -2.15
C LYS A 156 7.60 18.39 -0.71
N LEU A 157 6.65 18.07 0.18
CA LEU A 157 6.68 18.50 1.58
C LEU A 157 7.63 17.68 2.45
N ALA A 158 7.78 16.39 2.15
CA ALA A 158 8.62 15.45 2.87
C ALA A 158 9.37 14.52 1.89
N PRO A 159 10.40 15.03 1.18
CA PRO A 159 11.14 14.26 0.20
C PRO A 159 11.69 12.96 0.76
N GLY A 160 11.48 11.86 0.04
CA GLY A 160 11.94 10.53 0.42
C GLY A 160 11.13 9.85 1.53
N ALA A 161 10.12 10.48 2.13
CA ALA A 161 9.38 9.88 3.25
C ALA A 161 8.60 8.60 2.86
N MET A 162 8.26 8.44 1.58
CA MET A 162 7.48 7.30 1.07
C MET A 162 8.35 6.16 0.49
N HIS A 163 9.41 5.78 1.20
CA HIS A 163 10.27 4.65 0.81
C HIS A 163 10.00 3.39 1.65
N ARG A 164 10.31 2.20 1.08
CA ARG A 164 10.14 0.91 1.78
C ARG A 164 11.13 0.70 2.93
N ASN A 165 12.34 1.26 2.81
CA ASN A 165 13.39 1.04 3.81
C ASN A 165 13.01 1.69 5.15
N ARG A 166 13.56 1.19 6.26
CA ARG A 166 13.31 1.83 7.57
C ARG A 166 13.94 3.22 7.57
N THR A 167 13.18 4.25 7.94
CA THR A 167 13.66 5.64 8.10
C THR A 167 14.76 5.77 9.16
N GLY A 168 14.85 4.83 10.11
CA GLY A 168 15.95 4.74 11.09
C GLY A 168 17.20 3.98 10.60
N ALA A 169 17.22 3.53 9.34
CA ALA A 169 18.35 2.85 8.71
C ALA A 169 19.04 3.74 7.66
N ALA A 170 18.94 5.06 7.80
CA ALA A 170 19.96 5.93 7.23
C ALA A 170 21.29 5.42 7.77
N LYS A 171 22.09 4.85 6.85
CA LYS A 171 23.42 4.32 7.13
C LYS A 171 24.14 5.37 7.98
N SER A 172 24.72 4.98 9.12
CA SER A 172 25.80 5.77 9.69
C SER A 172 26.83 5.88 8.57
N SER A 173 26.88 7.03 7.88
CA SER A 173 28.01 7.33 7.04
C SER A 173 29.18 7.35 7.99
N THR A 174 29.98 6.30 7.95
CA THR A 174 31.26 6.22 8.61
C THR A 174 32.05 7.41 8.07
N MET A 175 32.05 8.53 8.79
CA MET A 175 33.09 9.52 8.66
C MET A 175 34.33 8.84 9.23
N ARG A 176 35.11 8.21 8.35
CA ARG A 176 36.54 8.08 8.59
C ARG A 176 37.11 9.45 8.31
N GLU A 177 37.16 10.27 9.35
CA GLU A 177 38.18 11.29 9.45
C GLU A 177 39.47 10.56 9.82
N ASP A 178 40.24 10.21 8.79
CA ASP A 178 41.68 10.10 8.95
C ASP A 178 42.19 11.53 9.15
N ASP A 179 42.20 11.99 10.40
CA ASP A 179 42.98 13.14 10.81
C ASP A 179 44.20 12.68 11.63
N LYS A 180 45.31 13.32 11.29
CA LYS A 180 46.69 12.91 11.58
C LYS A 180 47.02 12.93 13.07
N MET A 181 47.84 11.97 13.51
CA MET A 181 49.08 12.28 14.25
C MET A 181 50.14 11.20 14.02
#